data_AF-A0A2J8QJT5-F1
#
_entry.id   AF-A0A2J8QJT5-F1
#
_cell.length_a   1.000
_cell.length_b   1.000
_cell.length_c   1.000
_cell.angle_alpha   90.00
_cell.angle_beta   90.00
_cell.angle_gamma   90.00
#
_symmetry.space_group_name_H-M   'P 1'
#
loop_
_entity.id
_entity.type
_entity.pdbx_description
1 polymer ?
#
loop_
_entity_poly.entity_id
_entity_poly.type
_entity_poly.pdbx_seq_one_letter_code
_entity_poly.pdbx_strand_id
1 'polypeptide(L)'
;SQLEVQFIITGTNHHSEKEFCSYLQYLEYLSQNRPPPNAYELFAKGYEDYLQSPLQPLMDNLESQTYEVFEKDPIKYSQYQQAIYKCLLDRVPEEEKDTNVQVLMVLGAGRGPLVNASLRAAKQADRRIKLLENWQFE
;
A
#
# COMPACT_ATOMS: atom_id res chain seq x y z
N SER A 1 13.74 -11.45 -4.48
CA SER A 1 14.53 -10.42 -5.18
C SER A 1 14.88 -10.96 -6.55
N GLN A 2 14.60 -10.18 -7.60
CA GLN A 2 15.06 -10.52 -8.94
C GLN A 2 16.50 -10.01 -9.05
N LEU A 3 17.47 -10.91 -9.14
CA LEU A 3 18.85 -10.52 -9.37
C LEU A 3 18.97 -10.14 -10.84
N GLU A 4 19.24 -8.86 -11.13
CA GLU A 4 19.47 -8.34 -12.49
C GLU A 4 20.85 -8.78 -13.01
N VAL A 5 21.08 -10.09 -13.07
CA VAL A 5 22.36 -10.69 -13.46
C VAL A 5 22.61 -10.55 -14.96
N GLN A 6 23.89 -10.49 -15.31
CA GLN A 6 24.34 -10.67 -16.70
C GLN A 6 24.49 -12.16 -16.99
N PHE A 7 23.98 -12.61 -18.15
CA PHE A 7 24.11 -13.99 -18.59
C PHE A 7 25.38 -14.17 -19.43
N ILE A 8 26.12 -15.26 -19.18
CA ILE A 8 27.29 -15.66 -19.96
C ILE A 8 27.05 -17.08 -20.49
N ILE A 9 27.07 -17.25 -21.82
CA ILE A 9 27.03 -18.56 -22.48
C ILE A 9 28.46 -19.02 -22.74
N THR A 10 28.81 -20.23 -22.28
CA THR A 10 30.16 -20.81 -22.42
C THR A 10 30.09 -22.22 -23.02
N GLY A 11 31.20 -22.66 -23.62
CA GLY A 11 31.33 -23.97 -24.27
C GLY A 11 31.07 -23.95 -25.78
N THR A 12 31.18 -25.13 -26.40
CA THR A 12 30.94 -25.33 -27.84
C THR A 12 29.45 -25.48 -28.14
N ASN A 13 29.03 -25.22 -29.38
CA ASN A 13 27.65 -25.46 -29.78
C ASN A 13 27.33 -26.97 -29.78
N HIS A 14 26.48 -27.42 -28.86
CA HIS A 14 26.00 -28.80 -28.80
C HIS A 14 24.73 -29.06 -29.62
N HIS A 15 24.10 -28.02 -30.17
CA HIS A 15 22.95 -28.12 -31.06
C HIS A 15 23.41 -27.81 -32.49
N SER A 16 24.17 -28.72 -33.10
CA SER A 16 24.85 -28.49 -34.40
C SER A 16 23.90 -28.18 -35.56
N GLU A 17 22.65 -28.62 -35.48
CA GLU A 17 21.61 -28.34 -36.49
C GLU A 17 20.99 -26.93 -36.33
N LYS A 18 21.33 -26.21 -35.25
CA LYS A 18 20.82 -24.87 -34.94
C LYS A 18 21.97 -23.88 -34.78
N GLU A 19 21.67 -22.62 -35.09
CA GLU A 19 22.61 -21.53 -34.86
C GLU A 19 22.85 -21.29 -33.36
N PHE A 20 24.05 -20.80 -33.01
CA PHE A 20 24.40 -20.44 -31.64
C PHE A 20 23.51 -19.32 -31.07
N CYS A 21 22.87 -18.50 -31.93
CA CYS A 21 21.91 -17.48 -31.49
C CYS A 21 20.67 -18.08 -30.79
N SER A 22 20.38 -19.36 -31.00
CA SER A 22 19.23 -20.04 -30.38
C SER A 22 19.28 -20.08 -28.86
N TYR A 23 20.47 -20.10 -28.24
CA TYR A 23 20.59 -20.01 -26.78
C TYR A 23 20.17 -18.62 -26.26
N LEU A 24 20.55 -17.55 -26.95
CA LEU A 24 20.14 -16.19 -26.60
C LEU A 24 18.64 -16.00 -26.81
N GLN A 25 18.11 -16.47 -27.94
CA GLN A 25 16.67 -16.43 -28.22
C GLN A 25 15.86 -17.15 -27.14
N TYR A 26 16.38 -18.25 -26.61
CA TYR A 26 15.72 -18.97 -25.52
C TYR A 26 15.79 -18.20 -24.18
N LEU A 27 16.90 -17.53 -23.87
CA LEU A 27 16.97 -16.64 -22.69
C LEU A 27 16.00 -15.45 -22.81
N GLU A 28 15.89 -14.85 -23.99
CA GLU A 28 14.91 -13.79 -24.26
C GLU A 28 13.48 -14.31 -24.13
N TYR A 29 13.20 -15.50 -24.66
CA TYR A 29 11.91 -16.17 -24.48
C TYR A 29 11.59 -16.36 -22.99
N LEU A 30 12.52 -16.88 -22.18
CA LEU A 30 12.30 -17.03 -20.73
C LEU A 30 12.06 -15.67 -20.04
N SER A 31 12.81 -14.64 -20.43
CA SER A 31 12.66 -13.28 -19.89
C SER A 31 11.29 -12.67 -20.23
N GLN A 32 10.78 -12.90 -21.45
CA GLN A 32 9.47 -12.40 -21.88
C GLN A 32 8.30 -13.18 -21.26
N ASN A 33 8.49 -14.47 -20.98
CA ASN A 33 7.45 -15.34 -20.40
C ASN A 33 7.45 -15.37 -18.88
N ARG A 34 8.19 -14.47 -18.22
CA ARG A 34 8.17 -14.34 -16.77
C ARG A 34 6.87 -13.66 -16.30
N PRO A 35 6.41 -13.93 -15.07
CA PRO A 35 5.29 -13.19 -14.50
C PRO A 35 5.55 -11.68 -14.53
N PRO A 36 4.58 -10.85 -14.96
CA PRO A 36 4.71 -9.40 -14.87
C PRO A 36 4.78 -8.98 -13.39
N PRO A 37 5.53 -7.91 -13.06
CA PRO A 37 5.62 -7.44 -11.69
C PRO A 37 4.25 -6.96 -11.19
N ASN A 38 3.93 -7.28 -9.94
CA ASN A 38 2.71 -6.80 -9.29
C ASN A 38 2.86 -5.32 -8.84
N ALA A 39 1.77 -4.72 -8.36
CA ALA A 39 1.75 -3.31 -7.97
C ALA A 39 2.79 -2.96 -6.87
N TYR A 40 3.04 -3.89 -5.93
CA TYR A 40 4.05 -3.72 -4.90
C TYR A 40 5.46 -3.80 -5.48
N GLU A 41 5.74 -4.78 -6.35
CA GLU A 41 7.06 -4.91 -7.01
C GLU A 41 7.37 -3.69 -7.89
N LEU A 42 6.38 -3.15 -8.59
CA LEU A 42 6.53 -1.91 -9.35
C LEU A 42 6.82 -0.70 -8.45
N PHE A 43 6.18 -0.62 -7.28
CA PHE A 43 6.39 0.45 -6.30
C PHE A 43 7.75 0.34 -5.60
N ALA A 44 8.18 -0.87 -5.27
CA ALA A 44 9.43 -1.16 -4.57
C ALA A 44 10.67 -1.14 -5.49
N LYS A 45 10.48 -1.06 -6.80
CA LYS A 45 11.56 -1.04 -7.78
C LYS A 45 12.52 0.13 -7.51
N GLY A 46 13.81 -0.16 -7.38
CA GLY A 46 14.87 0.77 -7.02
C GLY A 46 15.14 0.88 -5.52
N TYR A 47 14.32 0.24 -4.68
CA TYR A 47 14.52 0.14 -3.23
C TYR A 47 15.03 -1.25 -2.80
N GLU A 48 15.25 -2.18 -3.74
CA GLU A 48 15.87 -3.46 -3.44
C GLU A 48 17.26 -3.25 -2.83
N ASP A 49 17.46 -3.77 -1.62
CA ASP A 49 18.71 -3.66 -0.85
C ASP A 49 19.17 -2.21 -0.58
N TYR A 50 18.26 -1.23 -0.67
CA TYR A 50 18.51 0.16 -0.32
C TYR A 50 18.27 0.40 1.18
N LEU A 51 19.32 0.72 1.94
CA LEU A 51 19.20 1.00 3.38
C LEU A 51 18.53 2.35 3.63
N GLN A 52 17.48 2.35 4.44
CA GLN A 52 16.77 3.55 4.88
C GLN A 52 16.73 3.61 6.41
N SER A 53 16.93 4.80 6.96
CA SER A 53 16.65 5.04 8.38
C SER A 53 15.14 4.96 8.63
N PRO A 54 14.68 4.24 9.66
CA PRO A 54 13.27 4.26 10.04
C PRO A 54 12.80 5.68 10.38
N LEU A 55 11.63 6.07 9.87
CA LEU A 55 11.02 7.38 10.14
C LEU A 55 10.71 7.53 11.64
N GLN A 56 10.80 8.76 12.16
CA GLN A 56 10.44 9.12 13.55
C GLN A 56 9.31 10.18 13.59
N PRO A 57 8.05 9.82 13.24
CA PRO A 57 6.98 10.80 13.08
C PRO A 57 6.57 11.56 14.34
N LEU A 58 7.01 11.09 15.52
CA LEU A 58 6.78 11.77 16.79
C LEU A 58 7.79 12.90 17.04
N MET A 59 9.03 12.70 16.61
CA MET A 59 10.13 13.66 16.82
C MET A 59 10.24 14.63 15.65
N ASP A 60 10.00 14.14 14.43
CA ASP A 60 10.22 14.88 13.19
C ASP A 60 8.89 15.19 12.49
N ASN A 61 8.74 16.44 12.06
CA ASN A 61 7.67 16.83 11.16
C ASN A 61 7.94 16.26 9.76
N LEU A 62 7.17 15.25 9.37
CA LEU A 62 7.31 14.62 8.07
C LEU A 62 6.99 15.58 6.91
N GLU A 63 7.79 15.51 5.85
CA GLU A 63 7.56 16.29 4.65
C GLU A 63 6.29 15.88 3.90
N SER A 64 5.72 16.81 3.13
CA SER A 64 4.49 16.58 2.35
C SER A 64 4.60 15.38 1.39
N GLN A 65 5.77 15.16 0.78
CA GLN A 65 5.99 14.02 -0.12
C GLN A 65 5.89 12.68 0.61
N THR A 66 6.32 12.62 1.87
CA THR A 66 6.21 11.42 2.71
C THR A 66 4.75 11.05 2.96
N TYR A 67 3.90 12.05 3.25
CA TYR A 67 2.45 11.81 3.38
C TYR A 67 1.82 11.37 2.07
N GLU A 68 2.27 11.89 0.92
CA GLU A 68 1.77 11.46 -0.39
C GLU A 68 2.09 9.99 -0.67
N VAL A 69 3.28 9.54 -0.30
CA VAL A 69 3.64 8.12 -0.37
C VAL A 69 2.75 7.27 0.54
N PHE A 70 2.46 7.72 1.77
CA PHE A 70 1.54 7.01 2.65
C PHE A 70 0.12 6.92 2.09
N GLU A 71 -0.35 7.96 1.41
CA GLU A 71 -1.71 8.04 0.87
C GLU A 71 -1.91 7.19 -0.38
N LYS A 72 -0.82 6.79 -1.06
CA LYS A 72 -0.84 5.89 -2.22
C LYS A 72 -1.18 4.44 -1.89
N ASP A 73 -1.30 4.07 -0.61
CA ASP A 73 -1.71 2.73 -0.20
C ASP A 73 -3.24 2.62 -0.05
N PRO A 74 -3.98 2.11 -1.06
CA PRO A 74 -5.42 1.97 -0.98
C PRO A 74 -5.87 0.87 -0.01
N ILE A 75 -5.04 -0.15 0.21
CA ILE A 75 -5.38 -1.30 1.06
C ILE A 75 -5.43 -0.85 2.52
N LYS A 76 -4.46 -0.06 2.96
CA LYS A 76 -4.44 0.47 4.33
C LYS A 76 -5.74 1.22 4.67
N TYR A 77 -6.13 2.23 3.88
CA TYR A 77 -7.30 3.04 4.22
C TYR A 77 -8.63 2.32 4.00
N SER A 78 -8.73 1.38 3.06
CA SER A 78 -9.92 0.54 2.92
C SER A 78 -10.08 -0.41 4.10
N GLN A 79 -8.98 -0.97 4.62
CA GLN A 79 -9.01 -1.80 5.83
C GLN A 79 -9.39 -1.00 7.08
N TYR A 80 -8.88 0.23 7.25
CA TYR A 80 -9.33 1.13 8.33
C TYR A 80 -10.82 1.46 8.20
N GLN A 81 -11.31 1.79 7.01
CA GLN A 81 -12.73 2.03 6.77
C GLN A 81 -13.58 0.81 7.18
N GLN A 82 -13.17 -0.40 6.78
CA GLN A 82 -13.90 -1.63 7.11
C GLN A 82 -13.90 -1.94 8.60
N ALA A 83 -12.78 -1.67 9.29
CA ALA A 83 -12.69 -1.84 10.74
C ALA A 83 -13.63 -0.87 11.49
N ILE A 84 -13.65 0.40 11.08
CA ILE A 84 -14.54 1.42 11.65
C ILE A 84 -16.00 1.07 11.37
N TYR A 85 -16.33 0.63 10.15
CA TYR A 85 -17.68 0.20 9.77
C TYR A 85 -18.20 -0.91 10.69
N LYS A 86 -17.41 -1.97 10.90
CA LYS A 86 -17.79 -3.08 11.79
C LYS A 86 -17.99 -2.60 13.22
N CYS A 87 -17.06 -1.79 13.73
CA CYS A 87 -17.14 -1.24 15.08
C CYS A 87 -18.41 -0.38 15.29
N LEU A 88 -18.81 0.41 14.29
CA LEU A 88 -20.05 1.22 14.38
C LEU A 88 -21.30 0.35 14.44
N LEU A 89 -21.37 -0.73 13.66
CA LEU A 89 -22.50 -1.66 13.70
C LEU A 89 -22.57 -2.42 15.03
N ASP A 90 -21.43 -2.81 15.58
CA ASP A 90 -21.37 -3.51 16.87
C ASP A 90 -21.74 -2.60 18.05
N ARG A 91 -21.47 -1.29 17.95
CA ARG A 91 -21.68 -0.32 19.04
C ARG A 91 -23.04 0.37 19.00
N VAL A 92 -23.68 0.47 17.84
CA VAL A 92 -24.96 1.16 17.68
C VAL A 92 -25.97 0.23 17.00
N PRO A 93 -26.94 -0.32 17.75
CA PRO A 93 -27.97 -1.17 17.18
C PRO A 93 -28.90 -0.35 16.27
N GLU A 94 -29.69 -1.04 15.44
CA GLU A 94 -30.47 -0.40 14.38
C GLU A 94 -31.54 0.57 14.92
N GLU A 95 -32.14 0.23 16.06
CA GLU A 95 -33.13 1.05 16.77
C GLU A 95 -32.57 2.39 17.28
N GLU A 96 -31.25 2.51 17.41
CA GLU A 96 -30.57 3.72 17.91
C GLU A 96 -29.88 4.52 16.80
N LYS A 97 -30.01 4.14 15.52
CA LYS A 97 -29.20 4.70 14.44
C LYS A 97 -29.27 6.23 14.32
N ASP A 98 -30.45 6.80 14.60
CA ASP A 98 -30.74 8.23 14.42
C ASP A 98 -30.51 9.05 15.70
N THR A 99 -30.53 8.39 16.87
CA THR A 99 -30.44 9.04 18.19
C THR A 99 -29.03 8.96 18.77
N ASN A 100 -28.31 7.87 18.52
CA ASN A 100 -26.99 7.62 19.09
C ASN A 100 -25.89 8.14 18.16
N VAL A 101 -25.20 9.20 18.61
CA VAL A 101 -24.08 9.82 17.89
C VAL A 101 -22.77 9.38 18.53
N GLN A 102 -22.01 8.54 17.83
CA GLN A 102 -20.70 8.08 18.32
C GLN A 102 -19.63 9.16 18.13
N VAL A 103 -18.87 9.45 19.19
CA VAL A 103 -17.71 10.34 19.11
C VAL A 103 -16.50 9.55 18.64
N LEU A 104 -15.91 9.96 17.52
CA LEU A 104 -14.76 9.29 16.91
C LEU A 104 -13.58 10.26 16.82
N MET A 105 -12.45 9.90 17.43
CA MET A 105 -11.25 10.72 17.48
C MET A 105 -10.17 10.14 16.57
N VAL A 106 -9.62 10.95 15.67
CA VAL A 106 -8.46 10.58 14.85
C VAL A 106 -7.22 11.18 15.48
N LEU A 107 -6.43 10.34 16.15
CA LEU A 107 -5.18 10.75 16.81
C LEU A 107 -4.03 10.69 15.80
N GLY A 108 -3.53 11.85 15.39
CA GLY A 108 -2.56 11.96 14.29
C GLY A 108 -3.22 11.92 12.92
N ALA A 109 -4.10 12.89 12.63
CA ALA A 109 -4.88 12.92 11.39
C ALA A 109 -4.04 13.14 10.11
N GLY A 110 -2.81 13.66 10.24
CA GLY A 110 -1.96 13.99 9.09
C GLY A 110 -2.71 14.90 8.12
N ARG A 111 -2.79 14.50 6.85
CA ARG A 111 -3.57 15.24 5.81
C ARG A 111 -5.01 14.75 5.66
N GLY A 112 -5.55 14.01 6.63
CA GLY A 112 -6.95 13.61 6.70
C GLY A 112 -7.41 12.32 5.99
N PRO A 113 -6.58 11.39 5.50
CA PRO A 113 -7.10 10.19 4.82
C PRO A 113 -7.89 9.26 5.77
N LEU A 114 -7.54 9.22 7.07
CA LEU A 114 -8.31 8.47 8.09
C LEU A 114 -9.60 9.18 8.49
N VAL A 115 -9.63 10.50 8.46
CA VAL A 115 -10.87 11.29 8.64
C VAL A 115 -11.85 10.94 7.52
N ASN A 116 -11.37 10.94 6.27
CA ASN A 116 -12.16 10.54 5.11
C ASN A 116 -12.63 9.08 5.19
N ALA A 117 -11.76 8.16 5.60
CA ALA A 117 -12.13 6.75 5.80
C ALA A 117 -13.23 6.59 6.85
N SER A 118 -13.16 7.34 7.95
CA SER A 118 -14.16 7.33 9.03
C SER A 118 -15.53 7.84 8.56
N LEU A 119 -15.55 8.94 7.79
CA LEU A 119 -16.78 9.49 7.23
C LEU A 119 -17.44 8.52 6.23
N ARG A 120 -16.64 7.86 5.38
CA ARG A 120 -17.15 6.82 4.46
C ARG A 120 -17.68 5.61 5.22
N ALA A 121 -16.98 5.15 6.26
CA ALA A 121 -17.42 4.05 7.10
C ALA A 121 -18.77 4.33 7.78
N ALA A 122 -18.94 5.53 8.33
CA ALA A 122 -20.19 5.94 8.97
C ALA A 122 -21.37 6.01 7.99
N LYS A 123 -21.14 6.55 6.78
CA LYS A 123 -22.14 6.53 5.70
C LYS A 123 -22.49 5.10 5.28
N GLN A 124 -21.49 4.22 5.16
CA GLN A 124 -21.69 2.82 4.80
C GLN A 124 -22.45 2.04 5.89
N ALA A 125 -22.22 2.38 7.17
CA ALA A 125 -22.89 1.77 8.32
C ALA A 125 -24.31 2.33 8.57
N ASP A 126 -24.69 3.42 7.91
CA ASP A 126 -25.88 4.22 8.26
C ASP A 126 -25.92 4.57 9.76
N ARG A 127 -24.79 5.09 10.28
CA ARG A 127 -24.62 5.49 11.69
C ARG A 127 -24.11 6.91 11.81
N ARG A 128 -24.59 7.63 12.83
CA ARG A 128 -24.17 9.00 13.11
C ARG A 128 -22.85 9.03 13.88
N ILE A 129 -21.91 9.83 13.39
CA ILE A 129 -20.64 10.10 14.08
C ILE A 129 -20.41 11.60 14.29
N LYS A 130 -19.75 11.95 15.39
CA LYS A 130 -19.12 13.25 15.60
C LYS A 130 -17.61 13.05 15.57
N LEU A 131 -16.98 13.56 14.52
CA LEU A 131 -15.56 13.37 14.27
C LEU A 131 -14.76 14.49 14.94
N LEU A 132 -13.71 14.12 15.68
CA LEU A 132 -12.74 15.04 16.26
C LEU A 132 -11.36 14.73 15.69
N GLU A 133 -10.75 15.74 15.08
CA GLU A 133 -9.35 15.70 14.65
C GLU A 133 -8.59 16.70 15.53
N ASN A 134 -7.61 16.24 16.30
CA ASN A 134 -6.80 17.15 17.11
C ASN A 134 -5.77 17.85 16.23
N TRP A 135 -5.81 19.18 16.24
CA TRP A 135 -4.64 20.04 16.11
C TRP A 135 -4.44 20.73 17.46
N GLN A 136 -3.19 20.84 17.90
CA GLN A 136 -2.70 21.33 19.21
C GLN A 136 -2.52 20.25 20.29
N PHE A 137 -1.33 19.64 20.28
CA PHE A 137 -0.55 19.59 21.50
C PHE A 137 0.33 20.85 21.47
N GLU A 138 0.30 21.61 22.57
CA GLU A 138 1.25 22.71 22.84
C GLU A 138 2.71 22.24 22.76
#